data_AF-A0A1M5FD28-F1
#
_entry.id   AF-A0A1M5FD28-F1
#
_cell.length_a   1.000
_cell.length_b   1.000
_cell.length_c   1.000
_cell.angle_alpha   90.00
_cell.angle_beta   90.00
_cell.angle_gamma   90.00
#
_symmetry.space_group_name_H-M   'P 1'
#
loop_
_entity.id
_entity.type
_entity.pdbx_description
1 polymer ?
#
loop_
_entity_poly.entity_id
_entity_poly.type
_entity_poly.pdbx_seq_one_letter_code
_entity_poly.pdbx_strand_id
1 'polypeptide(L)'
;MNIIFILIGMNVTLVFVFNKSKLDSRIWFIRLLVVNVLLFLIASICLFNNIGKDTAVNSLFVPLIVQLIYYGLSKIFYLTFKRNSVDTFWTMDKSLFIDGWFNFIFYLISILLFLLVL
;
A
#
# COMPACT_ATOMS: atom_id res chain seq x y z
N MET A 1 -19.43 10.43 3.66
CA MET A 1 -18.46 10.40 4.79
C MET A 1 -17.55 9.16 4.76
N ASN A 2 -18.06 7.93 4.57
CA ASN A 2 -17.21 6.72 4.52
C ASN A 2 -16.23 6.64 3.33
N ILE A 3 -16.59 7.16 2.15
CA ILE A 3 -15.76 7.07 0.94
C ILE A 3 -14.41 7.78 1.10
N ILE A 4 -14.35 8.88 1.85
CA ILE A 4 -13.12 9.63 2.07
C ILE A 4 -12.14 8.80 2.91
N PHE A 5 -12.62 8.16 3.99
CA PHE A 5 -11.80 7.26 4.81
C PHE A 5 -11.31 6.06 4.01
N ILE A 6 -12.16 5.49 3.16
CA ILE A 6 -11.80 4.42 2.23
C ILE A 6 -10.67 4.87 1.28
N LEU A 7 -10.80 6.03 0.64
CA LEU A 7 -9.77 6.56 -0.26
C LEU A 7 -8.44 6.85 0.46
N ILE A 8 -8.51 7.36 1.70
CA ILE A 8 -7.33 7.56 2.56
C ILE A 8 -6.71 6.20 2.92
N GLY A 9 -7.53 5.19 3.23
CA GLY A 9 -7.12 3.82 3.51
C GLY A 9 -6.50 3.09 2.30
N MET A 10 -6.79 3.54 1.09
CA MET A 10 -6.21 3.03 -0.15
C MET A 10 -5.01 3.85 -0.65
N ASN A 11 -4.52 4.83 0.11
CA ASN A 11 -3.50 5.76 -0.36
C ASN A 11 -2.25 5.08 -0.93
N VAL A 12 -1.73 4.03 -0.30
CA VAL A 12 -0.52 3.29 -0.74
C VAL A 12 -0.81 2.54 -2.03
N THR A 13 -1.96 1.89 -2.11
CA THR A 13 -2.43 1.19 -3.32
C THR A 13 -2.58 2.16 -4.48
N LEU A 14 -3.14 3.35 -4.24
CA LEU A 14 -3.27 4.41 -5.25
C LEU A 14 -1.89 4.92 -5.69
N VAL A 15 -0.98 5.19 -4.74
CA VAL A 15 0.38 5.63 -5.06
C VAL A 15 1.12 4.56 -5.86
N PHE A 16 0.94 3.28 -5.54
CA PHE A 16 1.51 2.18 -6.30
C PHE A 16 1.03 2.16 -7.76
N VAL A 17 -0.28 2.27 -7.98
CA VAL A 17 -0.88 2.21 -9.34
C VAL A 17 -0.52 3.43 -10.19
N PHE A 18 -0.52 4.63 -9.59
CA PHE A 18 -0.33 5.87 -10.35
C PHE A 18 1.13 6.33 -10.42
N ASN A 19 1.94 6.03 -9.40
CA ASN A 19 3.32 6.48 -9.34
C ASN A 19 4.18 5.63 -8.40
N LYS A 20 4.42 4.37 -8.81
CA LYS A 20 5.26 3.42 -8.08
C LYS A 20 6.64 3.99 -7.71
N SER A 21 7.22 4.84 -8.55
CA SER A 21 8.54 5.45 -8.29
C SER A 21 8.61 6.21 -6.95
N LYS A 22 7.48 6.71 -6.44
CA LYS A 22 7.40 7.34 -5.11
C LYS A 22 7.58 6.34 -3.98
N LEU A 23 7.15 5.09 -4.13
CA LEU A 23 7.38 4.03 -3.14
C LEU A 23 8.82 3.54 -3.15
N ASP A 24 9.49 3.61 -4.31
CA ASP A 24 10.91 3.24 -4.42
C ASP A 24 11.86 4.36 -3.95
N SER A 25 11.40 5.62 -3.99
CA SER A 25 12.17 6.75 -3.47
C SER A 25 12.19 6.76 -1.95
N ARG A 26 13.39 6.67 -1.35
CA ARG A 26 13.57 6.71 0.11
C ARG A 26 12.89 7.90 0.79
N ILE A 27 12.96 9.09 0.17
CA ILE A 27 12.38 10.32 0.74
C ILE A 27 10.85 10.22 0.78
N TRP A 28 10.24 9.81 -0.33
CA TRP A 28 8.79 9.67 -0.43
C TRP A 28 8.27 8.52 0.42
N PHE A 29 8.98 7.39 0.46
CA PHE A 29 8.64 6.26 1.29
C PHE A 29 8.59 6.63 2.78
N ILE A 30 9.59 7.37 3.29
CA ILE A 30 9.59 7.82 4.69
C ILE A 30 8.45 8.80 4.95
N ARG A 31 8.21 9.77 4.06
CA ARG A 31 7.08 10.71 4.20
C ARG A 31 5.75 9.97 4.28
N LEU A 32 5.55 8.98 3.42
CA LEU A 32 4.35 8.17 3.36
C LEU A 32 4.20 7.27 4.59
N LEU A 33 5.32 6.77 5.12
CA LEU A 33 5.36 6.02 6.38
C LEU A 33 4.92 6.87 7.57
N VAL A 34 5.41 8.11 7.67
CA VAL A 34 5.00 9.04 8.73
C VAL A 34 3.49 9.29 8.67
N VAL A 35 2.94 9.54 7.48
CA VAL A 35 1.50 9.73 7.29
C VAL A 35 0.72 8.48 7.72
N ASN A 36 1.15 7.29 7.28
CA ASN A 36 0.46 6.04 7.60
C ASN A 36 0.55 5.66 9.08
N VAL A 37 1.64 6.00 9.77
CA VAL A 37 1.76 5.85 11.23
C VAL A 37 0.79 6.79 11.94
N LEU A 38 0.66 8.05 11.49
CA LEU A 38 -0.33 8.98 12.06
C LEU A 38 -1.76 8.47 11.87
N LEU A 39 -2.09 7.95 10.68
CA LEU A 39 -3.41 7.35 10.42
C LEU A 39 -3.67 6.15 11.33
N PHE A 40 -2.67 5.29 11.53
CA PHE A 40 -2.74 4.15 12.45
C PHE A 40 -3.01 4.59 13.90
N LEU A 41 -2.34 5.64 14.37
CA LEU A 41 -2.53 6.17 15.72
C LEU A 41 -3.92 6.78 15.89
N ILE A 42 -4.39 7.55 14.91
CA ILE A 42 -5.76 8.11 14.91
C ILE A 42 -6.78 6.97 14.96
N ALA A 43 -6.61 5.94 14.14
CA ALA A 43 -7.49 4.78 14.12
C ALA A 43 -7.51 4.05 15.47
N SER A 44 -6.33 3.88 16.09
CA SER A 44 -6.21 3.27 17.42
C SER A 44 -6.98 4.07 18.48
N ILE A 45 -6.80 5.40 18.52
CA ILE A 45 -7.50 6.28 19.47
C ILE A 45 -9.02 6.22 19.25
N CYS A 46 -9.48 6.22 17.99
CA CYS A 46 -10.90 6.10 17.66
C CYS A 46 -11.48 4.76 18.15
N LEU A 47 -10.73 3.66 17.95
CA LEU A 47 -11.16 2.32 18.37
C LEU A 47 -11.24 2.19 19.90
N PHE A 48 -10.25 2.72 20.64
CA PHE A 48 -10.28 2.72 22.11
C PHE A 48 -11.42 3.54 22.71
N ASN A 49 -11.85 4.62 22.04
CA ASN A 49 -12.93 5.48 22.51
C ASN A 49 -14.31 5.10 21.91
N ASN A 50 -14.41 4.04 21.10
CA ASN A 50 -15.61 3.69 20.33
C ASN A 50 -16.17 4.85 19.48
N ILE A 51 -15.28 5.65 18.88
CA ILE A 51 -15.64 6.82 18.09
C ILE A 51 -15.59 6.46 16.60
N GLY A 52 -16.75 6.48 15.94
CA GLY A 52 -16.89 6.27 14.50
C GLY A 52 -17.46 4.90 14.14
N LYS A 53 -17.64 4.64 12.84
CA LYS A 53 -18.03 3.32 12.34
C LYS A 53 -16.79 2.44 12.25
N ASP A 54 -16.90 1.21 12.74
CA ASP A 54 -15.80 0.23 12.78
C ASP A 54 -15.13 0.06 11.40
N THR A 55 -15.91 0.01 10.32
CA THR A 55 -15.36 -0.14 8.95
C THR A 55 -14.50 1.03 8.51
N ALA A 56 -14.89 2.27 8.83
CA ALA A 56 -14.14 3.47 8.47
C ALA A 56 -12.85 3.56 9.30
N VAL A 57 -12.93 3.27 10.60
CA VAL A 57 -11.76 3.26 11.50
C VAL A 57 -10.79 2.16 11.10
N ASN A 58 -11.30 0.95 10.81
CA ASN A 58 -10.44 -0.17 10.47
C ASN A 58 -9.69 0.07 9.14
N SER A 59 -10.33 0.74 8.17
CA SER A 59 -9.71 1.05 6.87
C SER A 59 -8.43 1.89 6.97
N LEU A 60 -8.26 2.64 8.06
CA LEU A 60 -7.08 3.47 8.32
C LEU A 60 -5.86 2.66 8.79
N PHE A 61 -6.03 1.41 9.20
CA PHE A 61 -4.91 0.51 9.50
C PHE A 61 -4.28 -0.09 8.24
N VAL A 62 -5.07 -0.22 7.16
CA VAL A 62 -4.66 -0.87 5.92
C VAL A 62 -3.45 -0.22 5.26
N PRO A 63 -3.33 1.12 5.12
CA PRO A 63 -2.17 1.79 4.54
C PRO A 63 -0.82 1.32 5.09
N LEU A 64 -0.71 1.25 6.41
CA LEU A 64 0.55 0.89 7.06
C LEU A 64 0.93 -0.55 6.74
N ILE A 65 -0.03 -1.47 6.82
CA ILE A 65 0.16 -2.89 6.52
C ILE A 65 0.59 -3.07 5.06
N VAL A 66 -0.13 -2.43 4.13
CA VAL A 66 0.17 -2.49 2.69
C VAL A 66 1.57 -1.94 2.40
N GLN A 67 1.97 -0.84 3.04
CA GLN A 67 3.31 -0.28 2.87
C GLN A 67 4.41 -1.21 3.39
N LEU A 68 4.18 -1.89 4.52
CA LEU A 68 5.13 -2.87 5.06
C LEU A 68 5.26 -4.08 4.14
N ILE A 69 4.14 -4.55 3.58
CA ILE A 69 4.13 -5.64 2.59
C ILE A 69 4.89 -5.23 1.34
N TYR A 70 4.69 -4.01 0.84
CA TYR A 70 5.46 -3.48 -0.28
C TYR A 70 6.96 -3.53 -0.01
N TYR A 71 7.38 -3.05 1.16
CA TYR A 71 8.78 -3.07 1.56
C TYR A 71 9.35 -4.49 1.62
N GLY A 72 8.62 -5.43 2.24
CA GLY A 72 9.02 -6.83 2.32
C GLY A 72 9.16 -7.48 0.95
N LEU A 73 8.14 -7.35 0.11
CA LEU A 73 8.13 -7.89 -1.25
C LEU A 73 9.23 -7.27 -2.10
N SER A 74 9.38 -5.94 -2.09
CA SER A 74 10.41 -5.24 -2.87
C SER A 74 11.82 -5.66 -2.45
N LYS A 75 12.05 -5.84 -1.14
CA LYS A 75 13.33 -6.36 -0.63
C LYS A 75 13.59 -7.79 -1.08
N ILE A 76 12.59 -8.67 -1.06
CA ILE A 76 12.72 -10.05 -1.56
C ILE A 76 13.07 -10.01 -3.06
N PHE A 77 12.37 -9.20 -3.84
CA PHE A 77 12.62 -9.05 -5.27
C PHE A 77 14.05 -8.58 -5.55
N TYR A 78 14.52 -7.57 -4.83
CA TYR A 78 15.87 -7.06 -4.96
C TYR A 78 16.93 -8.12 -4.60
N LEU A 79 16.70 -8.93 -3.56
CA LEU A 79 17.61 -10.01 -3.19
C LEU A 79 17.68 -11.10 -4.26
N THR A 80 16.56 -11.42 -4.91
CA THR A 80 16.49 -12.45 -5.96
C THR A 80 17.07 -11.97 -7.30
N PHE A 81 16.73 -10.75 -7.72
CA PHE A 81 17.03 -10.27 -9.08
C PHE A 81 18.12 -9.18 -9.13
N LYS A 82 18.62 -8.71 -7.98
CA LYS A 82 19.64 -7.65 -7.83
C LYS A 82 19.27 -6.33 -8.53
N ARG A 83 17.98 -6.10 -8.78
CA ARG A 83 17.41 -4.89 -9.36
C ARG A 83 16.05 -4.60 -8.74
N ASN A 84 15.58 -3.35 -8.85
CA ASN A 84 14.21 -2.99 -8.48
C ASN A 84 13.23 -3.42 -9.56
N SER A 85 11.99 -3.71 -9.16
CA SER A 85 10.96 -4.09 -10.12
C SER A 85 10.49 -2.87 -10.90
N VAL A 86 10.37 -3.01 -12.22
CA VAL A 86 9.90 -1.91 -13.09
C VAL A 86 8.39 -1.76 -12.94
N ASP A 87 7.85 -0.57 -13.21
CA ASP A 87 6.41 -0.39 -13.32
C ASP A 87 5.91 -0.98 -14.64
N THR A 88 4.99 -1.94 -14.52
CA THR A 88 4.42 -2.68 -15.65
C THR A 88 2.92 -2.51 -15.79
N PHE A 89 2.29 -1.69 -14.93
CA PHE A 89 0.83 -1.53 -14.96
C PHE A 89 0.34 -0.96 -16.30
N TRP A 90 1.18 -0.17 -16.96
CA TRP A 90 0.90 0.48 -18.24
C TRP A 90 1.73 -0.04 -19.42
N THR A 91 2.62 -1.01 -19.20
CA THR A 91 3.54 -1.53 -20.23
C THR A 91 3.33 -3.03 -20.46
N MET A 92 3.07 -3.41 -21.71
CA MET A 92 2.86 -4.80 -22.14
C MET A 92 4.13 -5.39 -22.78
N ASP A 93 5.29 -5.19 -22.16
CA ASP A 93 6.53 -5.81 -22.64
C ASP A 93 6.72 -7.21 -22.03
N LYS A 94 6.96 -8.22 -22.88
CA LYS A 94 7.23 -9.60 -22.46
C LYS A 94 8.53 -9.71 -21.66
N SER A 95 9.48 -8.82 -21.88
CA SER A 95 10.74 -8.78 -21.11
C SER A 95 10.51 -8.46 -19.63
N LEU A 96 9.39 -7.80 -19.31
CA LEU A 96 9.00 -7.37 -17.97
C LEU A 96 8.02 -8.33 -17.28
N PHE A 97 7.89 -9.57 -17.77
CA PHE A 97 6.92 -10.53 -17.24
C PHE A 97 7.08 -10.79 -15.72
N ILE A 98 8.33 -10.92 -15.26
CA ILE A 98 8.64 -11.14 -13.83
C ILE A 98 8.27 -9.90 -12.99
N ASP A 99 8.50 -8.70 -13.53
CA ASP A 99 8.10 -7.44 -12.90
C ASP A 99 6.57 -7.31 -12.85
N GLY A 100 5.88 -7.75 -13.91
CA GLY A 100 4.42 -7.91 -13.99
C GLY A 100 3.85 -8.80 -12.91
N TRP A 101 4.41 -10.00 -12.72
CA TRP A 101 3.99 -10.92 -11.66
C TRP A 101 4.15 -10.32 -10.27
N PHE A 102 5.29 -9.67 -10.01
CA PHE A 102 5.52 -8.99 -8.75
C PHE A 102 4.46 -7.90 -8.50
N ASN A 103 4.23 -7.03 -9.48
CA ASN A 103 3.28 -5.94 -9.38
C ASN A 103 1.84 -6.47 -9.21
N PHE A 104 1.48 -7.54 -9.92
CA PHE A 104 0.17 -8.19 -9.81
C PHE A 104 -0.05 -8.80 -8.42
N ILE A 105 0.93 -9.52 -7.88
CA ILE A 105 0.84 -10.11 -6.53
C ILE A 105 0.65 -9.01 -5.49
N PHE A 106 1.45 -7.93 -5.55
CA PHE A 106 1.30 -6.82 -4.63
C PHE A 106 -0.07 -6.16 -4.73
N TYR A 107 -0.55 -5.92 -5.95
CA TYR A 107 -1.86 -5.32 -6.20
C TYR A 107 -2.99 -6.19 -5.64
N LEU A 108 -2.94 -7.50 -5.87
CA LEU A 108 -3.92 -8.46 -5.36
C LEU A 108 -3.94 -8.49 -3.83
N ILE A 109 -2.78 -8.55 -3.18
CA ILE A 109 -2.68 -8.52 -1.72
C ILE A 109 -3.24 -7.20 -1.17
N SER A 110 -2.92 -6.07 -1.81
CA SER A 110 -3.36 -4.74 -1.38
C SER A 110 -4.88 -4.59 -1.44
N ILE A 111 -5.52 -5.12 -2.50
CA ILE A 111 -6.98 -5.13 -2.62
C ILE A 111 -7.62 -6.08 -1.61
N LEU A 112 -7.10 -7.30 -1.46
CA LEU A 112 -7.65 -8.27 -0.52
C LEU A 112 -7.63 -7.76 0.92
N LEU A 113 -6.53 -7.13 1.34
CA LEU A 113 -6.43 -6.49 2.66
C LEU A 113 -7.47 -5.40 2.85
N PHE A 114 -7.76 -4.64 1.79
CA PHE A 114 -8.77 -3.61 1.84
C PHE A 114 -10.19 -4.19 1.93
N LEU A 115 -10.47 -5.26 1.18
CA LEU A 115 -11.77 -5.95 1.20
C LEU A 115 -12.06 -6.67 2.53
N LEU A 116 -11.04 -7.15 3.23
CA LEU A 116 -11.21 -7.80 4.55
C LEU A 116 -11.69 -6.83 5.65
N VAL A 117 -11.50 -5.53 5.42
CA VAL A 117 -11.71 -4.48 6.40
C VAL A 117 -13.00 -3.69 6.14
N LEU A 118 -13.59 -3.87 4.95
CA LEU A 118 -14.75 -3.15 4.46
C LEU A 118 -16.06 -3.87 4.81
#